data_AF-A0A2V9WNL8-F1
#
_entry.id   AF-A0A2V9WNL8-F1
#
_cell.length_a   1.000
_cell.length_b   1.000
_cell.length_c   1.000
_cell.angle_alpha   90.00
_cell.angle_beta   90.00
_cell.angle_gamma   90.00
#
_symmetry.space_group_name_H-M   'P 1'
#
loop_
_entity.id
_entity.type
_entity.pdbx_description
1 polymer ?
#
loop_
_entity_poly.entity_id
_entity_poly.type
_entity_poly.pdbx_seq_one_letter_code
_entity_poly.pdbx_strand_id
1 'polypeptide(L)'
;MSIEDNKMMLASQSWPRNEDNSGSATTASALRNDTSHDCIPTLRALRAEAEIHAISRALELTGWNRKRAAQLLSISYRGLLYKIRRHNISPASAAQCSAGVR
;
A
#
# COMPACT_ATOMS: atom_id res chain seq x y z
N MET A 1 13.10 -11.59 -34.41
CA MET A 1 12.75 -10.63 -35.49
C MET A 1 11.30 -10.92 -35.80
N SER A 2 10.33 -10.04 -35.54
CA SER A 2 10.35 -8.61 -35.78
C SER A 2 9.77 -7.82 -34.60
N ILE A 3 10.54 -6.81 -34.20
CA ILE A 3 10.05 -5.54 -33.70
C ILE A 3 9.53 -4.79 -34.95
N GLU A 4 8.73 -3.73 -34.76
CA GLU A 4 8.03 -2.97 -35.80
C GLU A 4 6.83 -3.75 -36.39
N ASP A 5 5.59 -3.42 -36.03
CA ASP A 5 4.93 -2.22 -36.55
C ASP A 5 3.98 -1.60 -35.51
N ASN A 6 4.51 -0.71 -34.65
CA ASN A 6 3.64 0.23 -33.94
C ASN A 6 3.29 1.35 -34.93
N LYS A 7 2.31 1.01 -35.77
CA LYS A 7 1.76 1.85 -36.83
C LYS A 7 1.36 3.20 -36.27
N MET A 8 2.18 4.18 -36.62
CA MET A 8 1.87 5.60 -36.66
C MET A 8 0.50 5.80 -37.29
N MET A 9 -0.53 5.98 -36.45
CA MET A 9 -1.76 6.63 -36.86
C MET A 9 -1.72 8.05 -36.32
N LEU A 10 -1.36 8.94 -37.25
CA LEU A 10 -1.72 10.35 -37.27
C LEU A 10 -3.03 10.60 -36.53
N ALA A 11 -2.91 11.19 -35.35
CA ALA A 11 -3.99 11.92 -34.77
C ALA A 11 -3.43 13.27 -34.32
N SER A 12 -3.50 14.22 -35.24
CA SER A 12 -3.48 15.65 -34.98
C SER A 12 -4.64 15.97 -34.02
N GLN A 13 -4.45 15.65 -32.74
CA GLN A 13 -5.33 16.03 -31.65
C GLN A 13 -4.60 17.15 -30.91
N SER A 14 -4.86 18.36 -31.38
CA SER A 14 -4.62 19.60 -30.64
C SER A 14 -5.24 19.43 -29.25
N TRP A 15 -4.40 19.43 -28.21
CA TRP A 15 -4.90 19.59 -26.87
C TRP A 15 -5.33 21.06 -26.74
N PRO A 16 -6.58 21.36 -26.34
CA PRO A 16 -6.95 22.73 -26.06
C PRO A 16 -6.03 23.26 -24.96
N ARG A 17 -5.31 24.32 -25.29
CA ARG A 17 -4.48 25.09 -24.38
C ARG A 17 -5.45 25.81 -23.46
N ASN A 18 -5.53 25.39 -22.21
CA ASN A 18 -6.42 26.01 -21.23
C ASN A 18 -5.97 27.47 -21.03
N GLU A 19 -6.75 28.37 -21.59
CA GLU A 19 -6.61 29.81 -21.46
C GLU A 19 -6.88 30.23 -20.00
N ASP A 20 -5.92 30.98 -19.47
CA ASP A 20 -6.05 32.04 -18.47
C ASP A 20 -7.26 32.06 -17.50
N ASN A 21 -7.14 31.33 -16.38
CA ASN A 21 -7.79 31.79 -15.15
C ASN A 21 -6.91 32.85 -14.44
N SER A 22 -6.84 34.03 -15.06
CA SER A 22 -6.22 35.22 -14.47
C SER A 22 -7.34 36.12 -13.92
N GLY A 23 -7.70 35.95 -12.66
CA GLY A 23 -8.70 36.82 -12.04
C GLY A 23 -9.02 36.47 -10.60
N SER A 24 -8.28 37.08 -9.67
CA SER A 24 -8.84 37.91 -8.60
C SER A 24 -8.01 37.80 -7.33
N ALA A 25 -7.14 38.79 -7.14
CA ALA A 25 -6.61 39.12 -5.84
C ALA A 25 -7.77 39.59 -4.95
N THR A 26 -8.26 38.69 -4.10
CA THR A 26 -9.04 39.08 -2.92
C THR A 26 -8.18 38.83 -1.70
N THR A 27 -7.80 39.93 -1.07
CA THR A 27 -7.18 40.02 0.25
C THR A 27 -8.12 39.45 1.30
N ALA A 28 -7.77 38.31 1.90
CA ALA A 28 -8.32 37.90 3.19
C ALA A 28 -7.32 36.99 3.92
N SER A 29 -6.52 37.63 4.77
CA SER A 29 -6.17 37.13 6.10
C SER A 29 -6.04 35.61 6.28
N ALA A 30 -4.82 35.12 6.06
CA ALA A 30 -4.09 34.23 6.96
C ALA A 30 -4.91 33.30 7.86
N LEU A 31 -5.69 32.39 7.27
CA LEU A 31 -5.96 31.10 7.88
C LEU A 31 -4.74 30.23 7.62
N ARG A 32 -3.73 30.40 8.47
CA ARG A 32 -2.73 29.36 8.68
C ARG A 32 -3.48 28.14 9.18
N ASN A 33 -3.85 27.25 8.27
CA ASN A 33 -4.20 25.89 8.62
C ASN A 33 -2.92 25.26 9.16
N ASP A 34 -2.68 25.47 10.45
CA ASP A 34 -1.86 24.61 11.29
C ASP A 34 -2.63 23.30 11.49
N THR A 35 -3.02 22.68 10.38
CA THR A 35 -3.12 21.24 10.35
C THR A 35 -1.68 20.80 10.36
N SER A 36 -1.10 20.68 11.56
CA SER A 36 -0.15 19.62 11.86
C SER A 36 -0.58 18.44 11.01
N HIS A 37 0.07 18.23 9.87
CA HIS A 37 -0.23 17.11 9.00
C HIS A 37 0.30 15.91 9.77
N ASP A 38 -0.47 15.46 10.76
CA ASP A 38 -0.22 14.27 11.51
C ASP A 38 -0.07 13.18 10.47
N CYS A 39 1.19 12.80 10.24
CA CYS A 39 1.72 11.74 9.43
C CYS A 39 0.62 10.81 8.88
N ILE A 40 -0.05 11.21 7.79
CA ILE A 40 -1.04 10.35 7.15
C ILE A 40 -0.26 9.18 6.56
N PRO A 41 -0.48 7.95 7.05
CA PRO A 41 0.31 6.81 6.61
C PRO A 41 0.06 6.57 5.13
N THR A 42 1.14 6.33 4.39
CA THR A 42 1.02 6.03 2.96
C THR A 42 0.23 4.74 2.76
N LEU A 43 -0.47 4.62 1.62
CA LEU A 43 -1.17 3.37 1.25
C LEU A 43 -0.26 2.14 1.32
N ARG A 44 1.04 2.31 1.05
CA ARG A 44 2.04 1.23 1.14
C ARG A 44 2.24 0.77 2.58
N ALA A 45 2.29 1.69 3.54
CA ALA A 45 2.42 1.39 4.96
C ALA A 45 1.17 0.65 5.48
N LEU A 46 -0.02 1.19 5.20
CA LEU A 46 -1.29 0.56 5.57
C LEU A 46 -1.43 -0.86 5.02
N ARG A 47 -1.04 -1.06 3.75
CA ARG A 47 -1.02 -2.40 3.14
C ARG A 47 -0.03 -3.32 3.84
N ALA A 48 1.16 -2.84 4.18
CA ALA A 48 2.15 -3.65 4.86
C ALA A 48 1.65 -4.11 6.25
N GLU A 49 1.04 -3.21 7.01
CA GLU A 49 0.42 -3.52 8.31
C GLU A 49 -0.68 -4.58 8.17
N ALA A 50 -1.58 -4.41 7.21
CA ALA A 50 -2.64 -5.38 6.94
C ALA A 50 -2.07 -6.75 6.52
N GLU A 51 -1.03 -6.77 5.68
CA GLU A 51 -0.34 -8.00 5.29
C GLU A 51 0.32 -8.69 6.49
N ILE A 52 1.00 -7.93 7.36
CA ILE A 52 1.63 -8.44 8.58
C ILE A 52 0.57 -9.05 9.49
N HIS A 53 -0.50 -8.31 9.78
CA HIS A 53 -1.57 -8.77 10.66
C HIS A 53 -2.24 -10.04 10.13
N ALA A 54 -2.58 -10.09 8.84
CA ALA A 54 -3.19 -11.27 8.22
C ALA A 54 -2.28 -12.50 8.29
N ILE A 55 -0.98 -12.33 8.02
CA ILE A 55 -0.01 -13.44 8.04
C ILE A 55 0.22 -13.93 9.48
N SER A 56 0.45 -13.02 10.42
CA SER A 56 0.64 -13.36 11.83
C SER A 56 -0.56 -14.14 12.36
N ARG A 57 -1.78 -13.65 12.08
CA ARG A 57 -2.99 -14.32 12.52
C ARG A 57 -3.17 -15.72 11.90
N ALA A 58 -2.92 -15.86 10.61
CA ALA A 58 -2.99 -17.16 9.94
C ALA A 58 -1.94 -18.16 10.49
N LEU A 59 -0.75 -17.68 10.83
CA LEU A 59 0.29 -18.50 11.45
C LEU A 59 -0.13 -18.95 12.86
N GLU A 60 -0.66 -18.05 13.69
CA GLU A 60 -1.19 -18.41 15.02
C GLU A 60 -2.30 -19.46 14.94
N LEU A 61 -3.31 -19.23 14.10
CA LEU A 61 -4.46 -20.13 13.95
C LEU A 61 -4.06 -21.54 13.50
N THR A 62 -2.93 -21.65 12.79
CA THR A 62 -2.43 -22.94 12.28
C THR A 62 -1.31 -23.53 13.15
N GLY A 63 -0.99 -22.93 14.30
CA GLY A 63 0.11 -23.38 15.17
C GLY A 63 1.47 -23.26 14.48
N TRP A 64 1.69 -22.17 13.75
CA TRP A 64 2.89 -21.89 12.95
C TRP A 64 3.15 -22.88 11.81
N ASN A 65 2.13 -23.65 11.40
CA ASN A 65 2.21 -24.50 10.23
C ASN A 65 2.11 -23.66 8.94
N ARG A 66 3.28 -23.24 8.44
CA ARG A 66 3.43 -22.40 7.24
C ARG A 66 2.70 -22.93 6.00
N LYS A 67 2.61 -24.25 5.81
CA LYS A 67 1.87 -24.83 4.66
C LYS A 67 0.37 -24.61 4.81
N ARG A 68 -0.19 -24.88 5.99
CA ARG A 68 -1.62 -24.65 6.28
C ARG A 68 -1.97 -23.16 6.27
N ALA A 69 -1.10 -22.29 6.79
CA ALA A 69 -1.29 -20.84 6.74
C ALA A 69 -1.36 -20.31 5.31
N ALA A 70 -0.51 -20.83 4.41
CA ALA A 70 -0.54 -20.44 2.99
C ALA A 70 -1.86 -20.85 2.33
N GLN A 71 -2.37 -22.04 2.65
CA GLN A 71 -3.68 -22.50 2.19
C GLN A 71 -4.81 -21.63 2.73
N LEU A 72 -4.80 -21.28 4.03
CA LEU A 72 -5.79 -20.40 4.66
C LEU A 72 -5.83 -19.03 4.00
N LEU A 73 -4.67 -18.45 3.69
CA LEU A 73 -4.55 -17.16 3.02
C LEU A 73 -4.75 -17.23 1.49
N SER A 74 -4.96 -18.42 0.92
CA SER A 74 -5.07 -18.63 -0.52
C SER A 74 -3.90 -18.04 -1.33
N ILE A 75 -2.68 -18.14 -0.80
CA ILE A 75 -1.46 -17.70 -1.48
C ILE A 75 -0.49 -18.86 -1.68
N SER A 76 0.44 -18.69 -2.61
CA SER A 76 1.50 -19.69 -2.80
C SER A 76 2.38 -19.80 -1.55
N TYR A 77 2.82 -21.02 -1.24
CA TYR A 77 3.73 -21.26 -0.13
C TYR A 77 5.00 -20.41 -0.23
N ARG A 78 5.60 -20.29 -1.43
CA ARG A 78 6.75 -19.40 -1.66
C ARG A 78 6.41 -17.94 -1.35
N GLY A 79 5.25 -17.45 -1.81
CA GLY A 79 4.78 -16.09 -1.53
C GLY A 79 4.65 -15.80 -0.03
N LEU A 80 4.10 -16.75 0.74
CA LEU A 80 4.05 -16.67 2.19
C LEU A 80 5.46 -16.55 2.79
N LEU A 81 6.39 -17.42 2.40
CA LEU A 81 7.76 -17.40 2.92
C LEU A 81 8.48 -16.07 2.63
N TYR A 82 8.30 -15.53 1.43
CA TYR A 82 8.87 -14.23 1.07
C TYR A 82 8.30 -13.10 1.92
N LYS A 83 6.98 -13.11 2.18
CA LYS A 83 6.33 -12.09 3.01
C LYS A 83 6.74 -12.20 4.49
N ILE A 84 6.87 -13.41 5.03
CA ILE A 84 7.38 -13.65 6.39
C ILE A 84 8.80 -13.09 6.54
N ARG A 85 9.69 -13.37 5.57
CA ARG A 85 11.07 -12.87 5.60
C ARG A 85 11.12 -11.36 5.45
N ARG A 86 10.35 -10.80 4.50
CA ARG A 86 10.32 -9.35 4.23
C ARG A 86 9.90 -8.55 5.46
N HIS A 87 8.92 -9.06 6.20
CA HIS A 87 8.34 -8.38 7.36
C HIS A 87 8.87 -8.89 8.70
N ASN A 88 9.89 -9.76 8.69
CA ASN A 88 10.52 -10.35 9.89
C ASN A 88 9.51 -10.97 10.89
N ILE A 89 8.48 -11.64 10.38
CA ILE A 89 7.42 -12.23 11.22
C ILE A 89 7.97 -13.46 11.95
N SER A 90 7.99 -13.38 13.28
CA SER A 90 8.56 -14.41 14.17
C SER A 90 7.56 -14.79 15.27
N PRO A 91 7.57 -16.04 15.78
CA PRO A 91 6.72 -16.45 16.90
C PRO A 91 6.87 -15.57 18.13
N ALA A 92 8.07 -15.04 18.38
CA ALA A 92 8.31 -14.12 19.48
C ALA A 92 7.64 -12.75 19.30
N SER A 93 7.45 -12.29 18.05
CA SER A 93 6.82 -10.99 17.76
C SER A 93 5.30 -11.03 17.84
N ALA A 94 4.69 -12.18 17.50
CA ALA A 94 3.24 -12.34 17.53
C ALA A 94 2.69 -12.37 18.97
N ALA A 95 3.42 -13.01 19.90
CA ALA A 95 3.05 -13.08 21.31
C ALA A 95 3.03 -11.70 22.01
N GLN A 96 3.70 -10.69 21.45
CA GLN A 96 3.78 -9.35 22.03
C GLN A 96 2.55 -8.48 21.75
N CYS A 97 1.72 -8.82 20.74
CA CYS A 97 0.55 -8.04 20.38
C CYS A 97 -0.74 -8.43 21.12
N SER A 98 -0.79 -9.60 21.77
CA SER A 98 -1.97 -10.06 22.52
C SER A 98 -2.01 -9.63 23.99
N ALA A 99 -1.01 -8.90 24.48
CA ALA A 99 -0.86 -8.55 25.90
C ALA A 99 -1.45 -7.18 26.30
N GLY A 100 -2.17 -6.49 25.41
CA GLY A 100 -2.67 -5.12 25.60
C GLY A 100 -4.16 -4.94 25.89
N VAL A 101 -4.89 -6.01 26.23
CA VAL A 101 -6.31 -5.93 26.64
C VAL A 101 -6.45 -6.54 28.05
N ARG A 102 -6.09 -5.77 29.07
CA ARG A 102 -6.53 -5.94 30.46
C ARG A 102 -6.61 -4.58 31.13
#